data_AF-A0A3D4B357-F1
#
_entry.id   AF-A0A3D4B357-F1
#
_cell.length_a   1.000
_cell.length_b   1.000
_cell.length_c   1.000
_cell.angle_alpha   90.00
_cell.angle_beta   90.00
_cell.angle_gamma   90.00
#
_symmetry.space_group_name_H-M   'P 1'
#
loop_
_entity.id
_entity.type
_entity.pdbx_description
1 polymer ?
#
loop_
_entity_poly.entity_id
_entity_poly.type
_entity_poly.pdbx_seq_one_letter_code
_entity_poly.pdbx_strand_id
1 'polypeptide(L)'
;GHVHTSYEQAVIATGRIQSYGPNLQTIPIRTEMGQQIRKAFVPRNDDYLLLAADYSQIELRIAAELSQDEGMMATFTENEDIHTATAMKIYDVDFDGVTAEMRRRAKTVNFGIIY
;
A
#
# COMPACT_ATOMS: atom_id res chain seq x y z
N GLY A 1 -30.87 -4.66 4.31
CA GLY A 1 -30.16 -5.95 4.52
C GLY A 1 -28.66 -5.68 4.50
N HIS A 2 -27.85 -6.54 5.11
CA HIS A 2 -26.38 -6.39 5.09
C HIS A 2 -25.74 -7.31 4.05
N VAL A 3 -24.56 -6.93 3.60
CA VAL A 3 -23.69 -7.78 2.78
C VAL A 3 -22.78 -8.57 3.73
N HIS A 4 -22.77 -9.89 3.61
CA HIS A 4 -21.97 -10.77 4.44
C HIS A 4 -20.88 -11.42 3.57
N THR A 5 -19.61 -11.12 3.85
CA THR A 5 -18.46 -11.75 3.20
C THR A 5 -17.93 -12.90 4.05
N SER A 6 -17.30 -13.88 3.41
CA SER A 6 -16.54 -14.94 4.08
C SER A 6 -15.04 -14.68 3.95
N TYR A 7 -14.29 -14.89 5.03
CA TYR A 7 -12.84 -14.74 5.07
C TYR A 7 -12.16 -16.11 5.23
N GLU A 8 -11.39 -16.51 4.23
CA GLU A 8 -10.55 -17.71 4.25
C GLU A 8 -9.15 -17.37 4.78
N GLN A 9 -8.75 -18.02 5.87
CA GLN A 9 -7.45 -17.79 6.52
C GLN A 9 -6.37 -18.80 6.11
N ALA A 10 -6.76 -20.01 5.68
CA ALA A 10 -5.82 -21.14 5.51
C ALA A 10 -5.45 -21.45 4.04
N VAL A 11 -5.86 -20.60 3.08
CA VAL A 11 -5.77 -20.94 1.66
C VAL A 11 -4.53 -20.37 0.97
N ILE A 12 -4.10 -19.15 1.33
CA ILE A 12 -2.99 -18.48 0.63
C ILE A 12 -1.64 -18.83 1.26
N ALA A 13 -0.69 -19.27 0.44
CA ALA A 13 0.66 -19.67 0.87
C ALA A 13 1.43 -18.57 1.64
N THR A 14 1.15 -17.30 1.34
CA THR A 14 1.77 -16.14 2.02
C THR A 14 1.12 -15.78 3.36
N GLY A 15 0.06 -16.49 3.77
CA GLY A 15 -0.71 -16.20 4.98
C GLY A 15 -1.68 -15.02 4.86
N ARG A 16 -1.86 -14.44 3.66
CA ARG A 16 -2.89 -13.41 3.43
C ARG A 16 -4.29 -14.02 3.57
N ILE A 17 -5.20 -13.25 4.17
CA ILE A 17 -6.63 -13.58 4.22
C ILE A 17 -7.23 -13.30 2.84
N GLN A 18 -8.15 -14.14 2.37
CA GLN A 18 -8.95 -13.90 1.17
C GLN A 18 -10.43 -13.71 1.52
N SER A 19 -11.10 -12.73 0.90
CA SER A 19 -12.54 -12.50 1.04
C SER A 19 -13.32 -12.95 -0.20
N TYR A 20 -14.47 -13.60 -0.01
CA TYR A 20 -15.32 -14.08 -1.10
C TYR A 20 -16.80 -14.11 -0.69
N GLY A 21 -17.67 -14.22 -1.71
CA GLY A 21 -19.12 -14.34 -1.52
C GLY A 21 -19.81 -13.20 -0.76
N PRO A 22 -19.48 -11.89 -0.96
CA PRO A 22 -18.67 -11.29 -2.02
C PRO A 22 -17.25 -10.88 -1.58
N ASN A 23 -16.36 -10.58 -2.53
CA ASN A 23 -15.02 -10.09 -2.22
C ASN A 23 -15.05 -8.60 -1.83
N LEU A 24 -14.67 -8.30 -0.58
CA LEU A 24 -14.60 -6.95 -0.02
C LEU A 24 -13.18 -6.38 0.05
N GLN A 25 -12.15 -7.18 -0.26
CA GLN A 25 -10.75 -6.72 -0.25
C GLN A 25 -10.38 -5.96 -1.51
N THR A 26 -11.01 -6.26 -2.65
CA THR A 26 -10.66 -5.68 -3.96
C THR A 26 -11.68 -4.66 -4.47
N ILE A 27 -12.38 -3.95 -3.56
CA ILE A 27 -13.32 -2.89 -3.97
C ILE A 27 -12.54 -1.77 -4.69
N PRO A 28 -12.92 -1.40 -5.93
CA PRO A 28 -12.21 -0.39 -6.70
C PRO A 28 -12.05 0.95 -5.96
N ILE A 29 -10.91 1.63 -6.17
CA ILE A 29 -10.60 2.94 -5.54
C ILE A 29 -9.96 3.95 -6.50
N ARG A 30 -9.30 3.47 -7.57
CA ARG A 30 -8.47 4.31 -8.44
C ARG A 30 -9.26 5.12 -9.46
N THR A 31 -10.49 4.70 -9.79
CA THR A 31 -11.36 5.38 -10.75
C THR A 31 -12.47 6.11 -10.02
N GLU A 32 -13.01 7.18 -10.62
CA GLU A 32 -14.16 7.91 -10.07
C GLU A 32 -15.35 6.98 -9.83
N MET A 33 -15.64 6.10 -10.78
CA MET A 33 -16.67 5.07 -10.63
C MET A 33 -16.40 4.16 -9.42
N GLY A 34 -15.15 3.73 -9.23
CA GLY A 34 -14.77 2.92 -8.07
C GLY A 34 -14.97 3.65 -6.74
N GLN A 35 -14.66 4.94 -6.70
CA GLN A 35 -14.92 5.78 -5.54
C GLN A 35 -16.42 5.91 -5.26
N GLN A 36 -17.28 6.00 -6.28
CA GLN A 36 -18.74 5.99 -6.07
C GLN A 36 -19.22 4.66 -5.49
N ILE A 37 -18.68 3.52 -5.93
CA ILE A 37 -19.02 2.21 -5.36
C ILE A 37 -18.71 2.17 -3.86
N ARG A 38 -17.56 2.72 -3.42
CA ARG A 38 -17.20 2.76 -2.00
C ARG A 38 -18.16 3.59 -1.15
N LYS A 39 -18.80 4.62 -1.71
CA LYS A 39 -19.80 5.43 -0.98
C LYS A 39 -21.06 4.64 -0.59
N ALA A 40 -21.31 3.50 -1.21
CA ALA A 40 -22.42 2.62 -0.84
C ALA A 40 -22.16 1.86 0.48
N PHE A 41 -20.90 1.80 0.93
CA PHE A 41 -20.54 1.23 2.23
C PHE A 41 -20.70 2.31 3.29
N VAL A 42 -21.79 2.22 4.04
CA VAL A 42 -22.18 3.19 5.07
C VAL A 42 -22.06 2.56 6.47
N PRO A 43 -21.93 3.37 7.53
CA PRO A 43 -22.05 2.89 8.90
C PRO A 43 -23.39 2.19 9.12
N ARG A 44 -23.46 1.37 10.18
CA ARG A 44 -24.67 0.62 10.50
C ARG A 44 -25.87 1.52 10.84
N ASN A 45 -25.62 2.67 11.46
CA ASN A 45 -26.59 3.72 11.77
C ASN A 45 -25.85 5.06 12.04
N ASP A 46 -26.60 6.11 12.38
CA ASP A 46 -26.10 7.47 12.58
C ASP A 46 -25.20 7.64 13.83
N ASP A 47 -25.20 6.66 14.75
CA ASP A 47 -24.34 6.68 15.95
C ASP A 47 -22.93 6.15 15.66
N TYR A 48 -22.68 5.61 14.46
CA TYR A 48 -21.40 5.03 14.07
C TYR A 48 -20.76 5.77 12.89
N LEU A 49 -19.44 5.67 12.81
CA LEU A 49 -18.63 6.10 11.67
C LEU A 49 -17.75 4.94 11.19
N LEU A 50 -17.35 4.99 9.92
CA LEU A 50 -16.35 4.07 9.38
C LEU A 50 -14.95 4.67 9.56
N LEU A 51 -14.08 3.95 10.26
CA LEU A 51 -12.66 4.27 10.41
C LEU A 51 -11.84 3.32 9.54
N ALA A 52 -10.96 3.87 8.72
CA ALA A 52 -9.99 3.11 7.93
C ALA A 52 -8.57 3.51 8.34
N ALA A 53 -7.73 2.51 8.57
CA ALA A 53 -6.30 2.67 8.82
C ALA A 53 -5.55 1.69 7.93
N ASP A 54 -4.46 2.14 7.32
CA ASP A 54 -3.64 1.37 6.40
C ASP A 54 -2.16 1.58 6.74
N TYR A 55 -1.34 0.54 6.55
CA TYR A 55 0.08 0.66 6.81
C TYR A 55 0.78 1.39 5.67
N SER A 56 1.54 2.43 6.00
CA SER A 56 2.40 3.10 5.01
C SER A 56 3.61 2.25 4.66
N GLN A 57 3.56 1.60 3.49
CA GLN A 57 4.66 0.84 2.87
C GLN A 57 5.18 -0.33 3.73
N ILE A 58 4.28 -1.12 4.33
CA ILE A 58 4.67 -2.21 5.25
C ILE A 58 5.63 -3.22 4.60
N GLU A 59 5.43 -3.59 3.34
CA GLU A 59 6.32 -4.56 2.70
C GLU A 59 7.75 -4.04 2.53
N LEU A 60 7.92 -2.75 2.20
CA LEU A 60 9.26 -2.14 2.10
C LEU A 60 9.91 -1.96 3.47
N ARG A 61 9.13 -1.69 4.51
CA ARG A 61 9.64 -1.64 5.90
C ARG A 61 10.13 -3.01 6.36
N ILE A 62 9.38 -4.08 6.06
CA ILE A 62 9.81 -5.45 6.33
C ILE A 62 11.07 -5.78 5.51
N ALA A 63 11.13 -5.38 4.23
CA ALA A 63 12.31 -5.60 3.41
C ALA A 63 13.55 -4.90 3.97
N ALA A 64 13.43 -3.65 4.43
CA ALA A 64 14.52 -2.91 5.08
C ALA A 64 15.03 -3.64 6.35
N GLU A 65 14.11 -4.13 7.18
CA GLU A 65 14.44 -4.91 8.38
C GLU A 65 15.11 -6.24 8.02
N LEU A 66 14.61 -6.98 7.04
CA LEU A 66 15.19 -8.28 6.67
C LEU A 66 16.53 -8.15 5.96
N SER A 67 16.73 -7.09 5.17
CA SER A 67 17.99 -6.84 4.46
C SER A 67 19.06 -6.17 5.35
N GLN A 68 18.64 -5.51 6.44
CA GLN A 68 19.49 -4.65 7.27
C GLN A 68 20.19 -3.55 6.44
N ASP A 69 19.57 -3.08 5.35
CA ASP A 69 20.11 -1.98 4.55
C ASP A 69 20.00 -0.66 5.33
N GLU A 70 21.13 -0.14 5.79
CA GLU A 70 21.19 1.08 6.60
C GLU A 70 20.52 2.28 5.91
N GLY A 71 20.64 2.38 4.59
CA GLY A 71 20.02 3.46 3.82
C GLY A 71 18.49 3.39 3.83
N MET A 72 17.92 2.21 3.60
CA MET A 72 16.48 1.98 3.64
C MET A 72 15.92 2.15 5.05
N MET A 73 16.63 1.63 6.06
CA MET A 73 16.25 1.81 7.46
C MET A 73 16.23 3.29 7.83
N ALA A 74 17.30 4.04 7.52
CA ALA A 74 17.40 5.48 7.76
C ALA A 74 16.25 6.25 7.10
N THR A 75 15.98 5.95 5.82
CA THR A 75 14.87 6.57 5.07
C THR A 75 13.54 6.41 5.80
N PHE A 76 13.26 5.23 6.35
CA PHE A 76 12.02 4.97 7.08
C PHE A 76 11.99 5.57 8.49
N THR A 77 13.13 5.64 9.19
CA THR A 77 13.23 6.26 10.53
C THR A 77 13.15 7.78 10.48
N GLU A 78 13.65 8.38 9.40
CA GLU A 78 13.59 9.83 9.16
C GLU A 78 12.28 10.25 8.48
N ASN A 79 11.40 9.28 8.20
CA ASN A 79 10.10 9.46 7.55
C ASN A 79 10.21 10.13 6.16
N GLU A 80 11.30 9.82 5.47
CA GLU A 80 11.56 10.26 4.11
C GLU A 80 10.79 9.40 3.10
N ASP A 81 10.63 9.95 1.89
CA ASP A 81 9.95 9.25 0.82
C ASP A 81 10.87 8.24 0.13
N ILE A 82 10.70 6.97 0.48
CA ILE A 82 11.48 5.84 -0.04
C ILE A 82 11.56 5.79 -1.58
N HIS A 83 10.52 6.23 -2.29
CA HIS A 83 10.56 6.23 -3.76
C HIS A 83 11.46 7.34 -4.31
N THR A 84 11.53 8.47 -3.62
CA THR A 84 12.43 9.58 -3.96
C THR A 84 13.87 9.21 -3.61
N ALA A 85 14.11 8.64 -2.42
CA ALA A 85 15.42 8.12 -2.03
C ALA A 85 15.96 7.07 -3.01
N THR A 86 15.11 6.13 -3.45
CA THR A 86 15.47 5.18 -4.50
C THR A 86 15.78 5.88 -5.82
N ALA A 87 14.98 6.88 -6.22
CA ALA A 87 15.20 7.63 -7.46
C ALA A 87 16.53 8.38 -7.46
N MET A 88 16.88 9.05 -6.36
CA MET A 88 18.17 9.73 -6.19
C MET A 88 19.33 8.76 -6.43
N LYS A 89 19.26 7.56 -5.83
CA LYS A 89 20.30 6.52 -6.00
C LYS A 89 20.36 5.94 -7.41
N ILE A 90 19.23 5.70 -8.07
CA ILE A 90 19.18 5.12 -9.42
C ILE A 90 19.68 6.10 -10.48
N TYR A 91 19.28 7.36 -10.35
CA TYR A 91 19.55 8.40 -11.35
C TYR A 91 20.77 9.26 -11.03
N ASP A 92 21.39 9.05 -9.87
CA ASP A 92 22.54 9.81 -9.36
C ASP A 92 22.26 11.32 -9.34
N VAL A 93 21.14 11.68 -8.71
CA VAL A 93 20.68 13.08 -8.58
C VAL A 93 20.35 13.40 -7.12
N ASP A 94 20.52 14.67 -6.76
CA ASP A 94 20.05 15.20 -5.48
C ASP A 94 18.52 15.25 -5.42
N PHE A 95 17.97 15.48 -4.23
CA PHE A 95 16.53 15.52 -3.99
C PHE A 95 15.78 16.46 -4.95
N ASP A 96 16.31 17.67 -5.16
CA ASP A 96 15.73 18.67 -6.06
C ASP A 96 15.80 18.27 -7.55
N GLY A 97 16.68 17.32 -7.88
CA GLY A 97 16.80 16.74 -9.23
C GLY A 97 15.78 15.63 -9.52
N VAL A 98 15.05 15.13 -8.51
CA VAL A 98 14.09 14.05 -8.70
C VAL A 98 12.82 14.54 -9.36
N THR A 99 12.60 14.10 -10.60
CA THR A 99 11.35 14.37 -11.31
C THR A 99 10.24 13.40 -10.89
N ALA A 100 8.98 13.80 -11.11
CA ALA A 100 7.82 12.94 -10.87
C ALA A 100 7.87 11.63 -11.67
N GLU A 101 8.46 11.64 -12.86
CA GLU A 101 8.65 10.45 -13.67
C GLU A 101 9.70 9.51 -13.07
N MET A 102 10.86 10.04 -12.64
CA MET A 102 11.90 9.27 -11.96
C MET A 102 11.35 8.59 -10.71
N ARG A 103 10.63 9.33 -9.87
CA ARG A 103 9.96 8.80 -8.67
C ARG A 103 8.96 7.69 -9.01
N ARG A 104 8.17 7.87 -10.08
CA ARG A 104 7.21 6.85 -10.53
C ARG A 104 7.91 5.57 -11.00
N ARG A 105 9.03 5.68 -11.72
CA ARG A 105 9.83 4.54 -12.16
C ARG A 105 10.49 3.83 -10.96
N ALA A 106 11.08 4.60 -10.04
CA ALA A 106 11.66 4.07 -8.80
C ALA A 106 10.62 3.33 -7.94
N LYS A 107 9.39 3.85 -7.86
CA LYS A 107 8.27 3.14 -7.24
C LYS A 107 8.04 1.76 -7.86
N THR A 108 8.00 1.66 -9.19
CA THR A 108 7.85 0.38 -9.89
C THR A 108 9.00 -0.59 -9.57
N VAL A 109 10.24 -0.08 -9.52
CA VAL A 109 11.42 -0.87 -9.16
C VAL A 109 11.31 -1.41 -7.73
N ASN A 110 10.96 -0.57 -6.74
CA ASN A 110 10.80 -1.00 -5.35
C ASN A 110 9.79 -2.14 -5.20
N PHE A 111 8.67 -2.08 -5.93
CA PHE A 111 7.69 -3.17 -5.93
C PHE A 111 8.19 -4.42 -6.68
N GLY A 112 8.94 -4.26 -7.78
CA GLY A 112 9.49 -5.39 -8.54
C GLY A 112 10.65 -6.12 -7.86
N ILE A 113 11.28 -5.55 -6.83
CA ILE A 113 12.30 -6.24 -6.03
C ILE A 113 11.65 -7.15 -4.97
N ILE A 114 10.48 -6.75 -4.45
CA ILE A 114 9.76 -7.49 -3.41
C ILE A 114 8.92 -8.64 -3.98
N TYR A 115 8.42 -8.49 -5.20
CA TYR A 115 7.49 -9.41 -5.87
C TYR A 115 8.10 -10.04 -7.10
#